data_AF-A0A202BTN2-F1
#
_entry.id   AF-A0A202BTN2-F1
#
_cell.length_a   1.000
_cell.length_b   1.000
_cell.length_c   1.000
_cell.angle_alpha   90.00
_cell.angle_beta   90.00
_cell.angle_gamma   90.00
#
_symmetry.space_group_name_H-M   'P 1'
#
loop_
_entity.id
_entity.type
_entity.pdbx_description
1 polymer ?
#
loop_
_entity_poly.entity_id
_entity_poly.type
_entity_poly.pdbx_seq_one_letter_code
_entity_poly.pdbx_strand_id
1 'polypeptide(L)'
;MDKVKFIDKGYNNEDIKAVKSTDSKYLLLSYFIGQFRFPDNIQEIIDLLESVRNDSKTWLEANDDLMFMQIGYMCGDFKCDKETAYFIADEKDYQDLQMPLQEVIDLMKEWKVFMS
;
A
#
# COMPACT_ATOMS: atom_id res chain seq x y z
N MET A 1 -51.82 14.56 -12.13
CA MET A 1 -50.37 14.32 -12.04
C MET A 1 -49.78 15.40 -11.16
N ASP A 2 -49.53 15.09 -9.90
CA ASP A 2 -48.92 16.03 -8.97
C ASP A 2 -47.43 16.18 -9.30
N LYS A 3 -46.97 17.44 -9.40
CA LYS A 3 -45.56 17.76 -9.62
C LYS A 3 -44.78 17.40 -8.36
N VAL A 4 -43.82 16.48 -8.49
CA VAL A 4 -42.83 16.21 -7.45
C VAL A 4 -42.08 17.50 -7.13
N LYS A 5 -42.23 17.99 -5.89
CA LYS A 5 -41.39 19.07 -5.36
C LYS A 5 -40.14 18.42 -4.79
N PHE A 6 -39.00 18.68 -5.44
CA PHE A 6 -37.71 18.39 -4.85
C PHE A 6 -37.48 19.36 -3.70
N ILE A 7 -37.42 18.82 -2.48
CA ILE A 7 -37.02 19.58 -1.30
C ILE A 7 -35.51 19.63 -1.34
N ASP A 8 -34.96 20.79 -1.67
CA ASP A 8 -33.53 21.07 -1.59
C ASP A 8 -33.13 21.11 -0.11
N LYS A 9 -32.88 19.94 0.46
CA LYS A 9 -32.18 19.84 1.74
C LYS A 9 -30.71 20.07 1.41
N GLY A 10 -30.28 21.32 1.56
CA GLY A 10 -28.88 21.68 1.47
C GLY A 10 -28.03 20.68 2.25
N TYR A 11 -26.96 20.20 1.60
CA TYR A 11 -25.99 19.31 2.20
C TYR A 11 -25.41 19.99 3.45
N ASN A 12 -25.91 19.64 4.62
CA ASN A 12 -25.25 20.00 5.86
C ASN A 12 -23.89 19.28 5.83
N ASN A 13 -22.81 20.05 5.86
CA ASN A 13 -21.43 19.54 5.92
C ASN A 13 -21.17 18.59 7.12
N GLU A 14 -22.12 18.45 8.04
CA GLU A 14 -22.07 17.50 9.16
C GLU A 14 -22.46 16.06 8.76
N ASP A 15 -23.19 15.87 7.66
CA ASP A 15 -23.56 14.53 7.15
C ASP A 15 -22.45 13.91 6.30
N ILE A 16 -21.55 14.74 5.77
CA ILE A 16 -20.25 14.30 5.24
C ILE A 16 -19.24 14.40 6.38
N LYS A 17 -19.47 13.65 7.46
CA LYS A 17 -18.32 13.18 8.24
C LYS A 17 -17.55 12.29 7.30
N ALA A 18 -16.60 12.88 6.56
CA ALA A 18 -15.52 12.16 5.92
C ALA A 18 -15.01 11.22 7.00
N VAL A 19 -15.32 9.93 6.87
CA VAL A 19 -14.89 8.95 7.84
C VAL A 19 -13.38 9.05 7.78
N LYS A 20 -12.76 9.63 8.81
CA LYS A 20 -11.31 9.69 8.94
C LYS A 20 -10.90 8.26 9.31
N SER A 21 -10.94 7.38 8.31
CA SER A 21 -11.10 5.93 8.46
C SER A 21 -9.91 5.14 7.99
N THR A 22 -8.75 5.77 7.89
CA THR A 22 -7.50 5.04 7.72
C THR A 22 -6.71 5.28 8.98
N ASP A 23 -6.56 4.23 9.78
CA ASP A 23 -5.49 4.17 10.77
C ASP A 23 -4.20 4.53 10.02
N SER A 24 -3.58 5.64 10.42
CA SER A 24 -2.51 6.30 9.66
C SER A 24 -1.32 5.37 9.40
N LYS A 25 -1.18 4.31 10.20
CA LYS A 25 -0.17 3.27 10.00
C LYS A 25 -0.30 2.52 8.66
N TYR A 26 -1.50 2.45 8.07
CA TYR A 26 -1.71 1.79 6.77
C TYR A 26 -1.52 2.72 5.57
N LEU A 27 -1.25 4.01 5.77
CA LEU A 27 -1.05 4.94 4.66
C LEU A 27 0.18 4.55 3.83
N LEU A 28 1.31 4.22 4.46
CA LEU A 28 2.51 3.76 3.74
C LEU A 28 2.26 2.48 2.94
N LEU A 29 1.53 1.52 3.52
CA LEU A 29 1.13 0.30 2.81
C LEU A 29 0.28 0.64 1.57
N SER A 30 -0.67 1.56 1.70
CA SER A 30 -1.50 1.98 0.58
C SER A 30 -0.72 2.65 -0.54
N TYR A 31 0.29 3.46 -0.20
CA TYR A 31 1.18 4.09 -1.18
C TYR A 31 2.10 3.09 -1.85
N PHE A 32 2.66 2.16 -1.08
CA PHE A 32 3.49 1.08 -1.60
C PHE A 32 2.73 0.21 -2.59
N ILE A 33 1.51 -0.25 -2.26
CA ILE A 33 0.71 -1.06 -3.20
C ILE A 33 0.29 -0.20 -4.40
N GLY A 34 -0.20 1.02 -4.15
CA GLY A 34 -0.76 1.91 -5.17
C GLY A 34 0.24 2.47 -6.20
N GLN A 35 1.55 2.37 -5.93
CA GLN A 35 2.58 2.80 -6.88
C GLN A 35 2.74 1.81 -8.05
N PHE A 36 2.32 0.55 -7.89
CA PHE A 36 2.37 -0.48 -8.93
C PHE A 36 1.00 -0.63 -9.59
N ARG A 37 0.91 -0.33 -10.90
CA ARG A 37 -0.39 -0.26 -11.60
C ARG A 37 -0.53 -1.17 -12.81
N PHE A 38 0.56 -1.82 -13.24
CA PHE A 38 0.56 -2.72 -14.38
C PHE A 38 0.79 -4.14 -13.90
N PRO A 39 0.04 -5.15 -14.39
CA PRO A 39 0.17 -6.54 -13.93
C PRO A 39 1.59 -7.12 -14.01
N ASP A 40 2.38 -6.70 -15.00
CA ASP A 40 3.76 -7.13 -15.18
C ASP A 40 4.65 -6.55 -14.06
N ASN A 41 4.59 -5.24 -13.81
CA ASN A 41 5.30 -4.60 -12.70
C ASN A 41 4.90 -5.18 -11.34
N ILE A 42 3.62 -5.50 -11.14
CA ILE A 42 3.14 -6.11 -9.90
C ILE A 42 3.73 -7.52 -9.75
N GLN A 43 3.84 -8.29 -10.85
CA GLN A 43 4.48 -9.61 -10.82
C GLN A 43 5.96 -9.53 -10.48
N GLU A 44 6.70 -8.58 -11.06
CA GLU A 44 8.12 -8.39 -10.74
C GLU A 44 8.34 -8.15 -9.25
N ILE A 45 7.46 -7.36 -8.61
CA ILE A 45 7.52 -7.13 -7.16
C ILE A 45 7.15 -8.39 -6.38
N ILE A 46 6.12 -9.14 -6.80
CA ILE A 46 5.78 -10.42 -6.14
C ILE A 46 6.97 -11.37 -6.20
N ASP A 47 7.60 -11.53 -7.38
CA ASP A 47 8.75 -12.43 -7.57
C ASP A 47 9.94 -12.01 -6.70
N LEU A 48 10.19 -10.69 -6.60
CA LEU A 48 11.20 -10.12 -5.72
C LEU A 48 10.92 -10.49 -4.26
N LEU A 49 9.71 -10.21 -3.76
CA LEU A 49 9.33 -10.49 -2.38
C LEU A 49 9.37 -11.98 -2.05
N GLU A 50 8.90 -12.84 -2.96
CA GLU A 50 8.96 -14.30 -2.80
C GLU A 50 10.41 -14.81 -2.80
N SER A 51 11.32 -14.20 -3.56
CA SER A 51 12.74 -14.58 -3.54
C SER A 51 13.37 -14.36 -2.16
N VAL A 52 12.99 -13.28 -1.47
CA VAL A 52 13.45 -12.98 -0.10
C VAL A 52 12.81 -13.91 0.91
N ARG A 53 11.49 -14.09 0.82
CA ARG A 53 10.75 -14.99 1.71
C ARG A 53 11.24 -16.44 1.68
N ASN A 54 11.62 -16.92 0.50
CA ASN A 54 12.07 -18.28 0.29
C ASN A 54 13.56 -18.49 0.60
N ASP A 55 14.24 -17.47 1.18
CA ASP A 55 15.70 -17.45 1.39
C ASP A 55 16.52 -17.70 0.10
N SER A 56 15.93 -17.43 -1.08
CA SER A 56 16.68 -17.54 -2.34
C SER A 56 17.62 -16.35 -2.53
N LYS A 57 17.28 -15.20 -1.96
CA LYS A 57 18.08 -13.96 -1.95
C LYS A 57 17.85 -13.25 -0.62
N THR A 58 18.85 -12.50 -0.15
CA THR A 58 18.63 -11.45 0.84
C THR A 58 17.91 -10.26 0.20
N TRP A 59 17.33 -9.36 1.00
CA TRP A 59 16.73 -8.13 0.48
C TRP A 59 17.69 -7.31 -0.38
N LEU A 60 18.95 -7.19 0.05
CA LEU A 60 19.98 -6.44 -0.67
C LEU A 60 20.27 -7.05 -2.05
N GLU A 61 20.35 -8.37 -2.14
CA GLU A 61 20.57 -9.10 -3.41
C GLU A 61 19.33 -9.09 -4.31
N ALA A 62 18.13 -9.02 -3.73
CA ALA A 62 16.87 -9.00 -4.47
C ALA A 62 16.57 -7.60 -5.04
N ASN A 63 16.99 -6.55 -4.35
CA ASN A 63 16.73 -5.16 -4.68
C ASN A 63 17.98 -4.46 -5.28
N ASP A 64 18.76 -5.16 -6.09
CA ASP A 64 19.92 -4.66 -6.85
C ASP A 64 20.86 -3.72 -6.05
N ASP A 65 21.32 -4.17 -4.88
CA ASP A 65 22.21 -3.43 -3.95
C ASP A 65 21.59 -2.17 -3.30
N LEU A 66 20.28 -1.95 -3.45
CA LEU A 66 19.56 -0.91 -2.70
C LEU A 66 19.13 -1.47 -1.34
N MET A 67 19.64 -0.85 -0.27
CA MET A 67 19.25 -1.19 1.11
C MET A 67 17.75 -1.02 1.37
N PHE A 68 17.08 -0.13 0.64
CA PHE A 68 15.67 0.19 0.79
C PHE A 68 15.05 0.51 -0.58
N MET A 69 13.75 0.25 -0.72
CA MET A 69 12.93 0.70 -1.85
C MET A 69 12.09 1.89 -1.41
N GLN A 70 12.19 3.00 -2.11
CA GLN A 70 11.39 4.19 -1.79
C GLN A 70 9.88 3.93 -2.00
N ILE A 71 9.07 4.38 -1.05
CA ILE A 71 7.61 4.32 -1.08
C ILE A 71 7.06 5.66 -1.58
N GLY A 72 6.37 5.62 -2.73
CA GLY A 72 5.71 6.79 -3.31
C GLY A 72 6.65 7.97 -3.53
N TYR A 73 6.09 9.18 -3.53
CA TYR A 73 6.84 10.43 -3.65
C TYR A 73 7.66 10.76 -2.37
N MET A 74 8.58 9.87 -1.97
CA MET A 74 9.41 9.99 -0.77
C MET A 74 8.61 10.03 0.55
N CYS A 75 7.52 9.26 0.63
CA CYS A 75 6.73 9.19 1.87
C CYS A 75 7.39 8.30 2.93
N GLY A 76 8.31 7.44 2.51
CA GLY A 76 9.05 6.53 3.35
C GLY A 76 9.81 5.48 2.53
N ASP A 77 10.31 4.48 3.23
CA ASP A 77 11.12 3.40 2.70
C ASP A 77 10.52 2.03 3.03
N PHE A 78 10.68 1.10 2.11
CA PHE A 78 10.33 -0.30 2.24
C PHE A 78 11.58 -1.17 2.28
N LYS A 79 11.59 -2.15 3.17
CA LYS A 79 12.48 -3.30 3.09
C LYS A 79 11.79 -4.51 3.69
N CYS A 80 12.30 -5.71 3.45
CA CYS A 80 11.86 -6.90 4.16
C CYS A 80 13.01 -7.81 4.57
N ASP A 81 12.72 -8.72 5.48
CA ASP A 81 13.45 -9.97 5.66
C ASP A 81 12.51 -11.14 5.33
N LYS A 82 12.98 -12.37 5.57
CA LYS A 82 12.23 -13.59 5.29
C LYS A 82 10.80 -13.58 5.85
N GLU A 83 10.60 -13.01 7.03
CA GLU A 83 9.36 -13.11 7.79
C GLU A 83 8.59 -11.78 7.83
N THR A 84 9.30 -10.65 7.82
CA THR A 84 8.72 -9.34 8.14
C THR A 84 8.97 -8.33 7.02
N ALA A 85 7.92 -7.59 6.68
CA ALA A 85 7.98 -6.38 5.87
C ALA A 85 8.00 -5.15 6.77
N TYR A 86 8.86 -4.19 6.45
CA TYR A 86 9.06 -2.95 7.19
C TYR A 86 8.75 -1.76 6.27
N PHE A 87 7.76 -0.96 6.66
CA PHE A 87 7.43 0.32 6.06
C PHE A 87 7.88 1.41 7.04
N ILE A 88 8.87 2.21 6.65
CA ILE A 88 9.55 3.17 7.51
C ILE A 88 9.18 4.58 7.03
N ALA A 89 8.63 5.40 7.91
CA ALA A 89 8.19 6.75 7.58
C ALA A 89 9.36 7.74 7.52
N ASP A 90 9.41 8.57 6.47
CA ASP A 90 10.35 9.69 6.37
C ASP A 90 9.81 10.99 6.99
N GLU A 91 8.49 11.15 7.02
CA GLU A 91 7.80 12.37 7.48
C GLU A 91 6.96 12.14 8.75
N LYS A 92 6.70 13.23 9.48
CA LYS A 92 5.93 13.20 10.74
C LYS A 92 4.46 12.78 10.58
N ASP A 93 3.93 12.85 9.36
CA ASP A 93 2.52 12.58 9.07
C ASP A 93 2.26 11.09 8.76
N TYR A 94 3.32 10.27 8.65
CA TYR A 94 3.24 8.83 8.47
C TYR A 94 3.72 8.09 9.72
N GLN A 95 3.33 6.82 9.83
CA GLN A 95 3.76 5.95 10.91
C GLN A 95 4.38 4.70 10.32
N ASP A 96 5.45 4.25 10.97
CA ASP A 96 6.05 2.96 10.66
C ASP A 96 5.02 1.84 10.79
N LEU A 97 5.13 0.85 9.91
CA LEU A 97 4.33 -0.36 9.94
C LEU A 97 5.24 -1.56 9.76
N GLN A 98 5.00 -2.57 10.58
CA GLN A 98 5.58 -3.90 10.40
C GLN A 98 4.44 -4.90 10.26
N MET A 99 4.60 -5.83 9.33
CA MET A 99 3.63 -6.90 9.11
C MET A 99 4.32 -8.12 8.48
N PRO A 100 3.72 -9.32 8.54
CA PRO A 100 4.29 -10.49 7.90
C PRO A 100 4.52 -10.26 6.40
N LEU A 101 5.68 -10.64 5.88
CA LEU A 101 5.99 -10.52 4.46
C LEU A 101 4.99 -11.31 3.59
N GLN A 102 4.51 -12.45 4.10
CA GLN A 102 3.45 -13.21 3.43
C GLN A 102 2.18 -12.37 3.21
N GLU A 103 1.75 -11.56 4.19
CA GLU A 103 0.55 -10.74 4.03
C GLU A 103 0.74 -9.68 2.94
N VAL A 104 1.93 -9.10 2.79
CA VAL A 104 2.24 -8.17 1.69
C VAL A 104 2.20 -8.88 0.34
N ILE A 105 2.77 -10.08 0.24
CA ILE A 105 2.74 -10.89 -0.99
C ILE A 105 1.30 -11.22 -1.39
N ASP A 106 0.45 -11.61 -0.42
CA ASP A 106 -0.94 -11.94 -0.68
C ASP A 106 -1.73 -10.71 -1.14
N LEU A 107 -1.52 -9.55 -0.48
CA LEU A 107 -2.09 -8.27 -0.92
C LEU A 107 -1.66 -7.89 -2.32
N MET A 108 -0.39 -8.08 -2.69
CA MET A 108 0.10 -7.79 -4.05
C MET A 108 -0.51 -8.74 -5.09
N LYS A 109 -0.74 -10.02 -4.74
CA LYS A 109 -1.45 -10.98 -5.60
C LYS A 109 -2.90 -10.58 -5.81
N GLU A 110 -3.61 -10.20 -4.75
CA GLU A 110 -4.98 -9.67 -4.85
C GLU A 110 -5.03 -8.38 -5.67
N TRP A 111 -4.07 -7.48 -5.44
CA TRP A 111 -3.94 -6.24 -6.20
C TRP A 111 -3.69 -6.49 -7.69
N LYS A 112 -2.83 -7.46 -8.03
CA LYS A 112 -2.62 -7.87 -9.42
C LYS A 112 -3.92 -8.30 -10.09
N VAL A 113 -4.72 -9.12 -9.39
CA VAL A 113 -6.03 -9.58 -9.89
C VAL A 113 -6.97 -8.38 -10.10
N PHE A 114 -6.98 -7.42 -9.18
CA PHE A 114 -7.80 -6.21 -9.29
C PHE A 114 -7.38 -5.31 -10.47
N MET A 115 -6.08 -5.23 -10.78
CA MET A 115 -5.51 -4.39 -11.84
C MET A 115 -5.50 -5.04 -13.23
N SER A 116 -5.95 -6.29 -13.36
CA SER A 116 -6.02 -7.05 -14.62
C SER A 116 -7.38 -6.92 -15.29
#